data_AF-A0A161M667-F1
#
_entry.id   AF-A0A161M667-F1
#
_cell.length_a   1.000
_cell.length_b   1.000
_cell.length_c   1.000
_cell.angle_alpha   90.00
_cell.angle_beta   90.00
_cell.angle_gamma   90.00
#
_symmetry.space_group_name_H-M   'P 1'
#
loop_
_entity.id
_entity.type
_entity.pdbx_description
1 polymer ?
#
loop_
_entity_poly.entity_id
_entity_poly.type
_entity_poly.pdbx_seq_one_letter_code
_entity_poly.pdbx_strand_id
1 'polypeptide(L)'
;MIGVYNVGFLNSLDSKQKLNVGKNCYEYFSVGVASEKLGIDIKRLPCSLKILFENLLRNENGFSVKIEDIKKLAQCADKYVSYEINFTPARVLMQDFTGVPAVVDLAAMRDYVKENGGNPAIINPKVPVDLVIDHSRLYGMMVIWFILTL
;
A
#
# COMPACT_ATOMS: atom_id res chain seq x y z
N MET A 1 24.53 -7.50 -2.75
CA MET A 1 24.37 -6.32 -1.88
C MET A 1 23.04 -5.65 -2.24
N ILE A 2 21.93 -6.15 -1.68
CA ILE A 2 20.60 -5.58 -1.94
C ILE A 2 20.48 -4.40 -0.98
N GLY A 3 20.71 -3.19 -1.50
CA GLY A 3 20.51 -1.97 -0.74
C GLY A 3 19.05 -1.88 -0.31
N VAL A 4 18.80 -2.09 0.98
CA VAL A 4 17.55 -1.68 1.60
C VAL A 4 17.60 -0.16 1.63
N TYR A 5 17.17 0.47 0.53
CA TYR A 5 17.00 1.92 0.50
C TYR A 5 16.00 2.25 1.60
N ASN A 6 16.49 2.89 2.66
CA ASN A 6 15.65 3.46 3.69
C ASN A 6 15.04 4.74 3.09
N VAL A 7 14.04 4.56 2.23
CA VAL A 7 13.35 5.67 1.58
C VAL A 7 12.41 6.26 2.61
N GLY A 8 12.85 7.33 3.26
CA GLY A 8 12.00 8.10 4.16
C GLY A 8 10.79 8.64 3.41
N PHE A 9 9.61 8.62 4.05
CA PHE A 9 8.43 9.26 3.49
C PHE A 9 8.65 10.78 3.44
N LEU A 10 8.40 11.34 2.26
CA LEU A 10 8.43 12.77 2.01
C LEU A 10 7.06 13.39 2.31
N ASN A 11 7.05 14.69 2.54
CA ASN A 11 5.84 15.48 2.74
C ASN A 11 6.01 16.79 1.96
N SER A 12 6.20 16.68 0.65
CA SER A 12 6.59 17.82 -0.19
C SER A 12 5.52 18.89 -0.27
N LEU A 13 4.25 18.49 -0.12
CA LEU A 13 3.12 19.40 -0.02
C LEU A 13 2.82 19.83 1.41
N ASP A 14 3.65 19.47 2.39
CA ASP A 14 3.49 19.80 3.80
C ASP A 14 2.02 19.78 4.27
N SER A 15 1.38 18.63 4.02
CA SER A 15 -0.05 18.38 4.19
C SER A 15 -0.35 17.50 5.40
N LYS A 16 0.69 17.00 6.07
CA LYS A 16 0.60 16.22 7.30
C LYS A 16 0.07 17.08 8.44
N GLN A 17 -1.08 16.73 8.98
CA GLN A 17 -1.74 17.42 10.09
C GLN A 17 -1.99 16.47 11.25
N LYS A 18 -2.23 17.05 12.43
CA LYS A 18 -2.60 16.32 13.64
C LYS A 18 -4.08 16.53 13.96
N LEU A 19 -4.77 15.45 14.28
CA LEU A 19 -6.15 15.44 14.72
C LEU A 19 -6.21 14.92 16.16
N ASN A 20 -6.59 15.79 17.09
CA ASN A 20 -6.78 15.42 18.49
C ASN A 20 -8.24 15.00 18.70
N VAL A 21 -8.45 13.74 19.07
CA VAL A 21 -9.77 13.19 19.41
C VAL A 21 -9.73 12.72 20.86
N GLY A 22 -10.30 13.54 21.75
CA GLY A 22 -10.25 13.30 23.19
C GLY A 22 -8.80 13.31 23.70
N LYS A 23 -8.32 12.17 24.19
CA LYS A 23 -6.94 12.00 24.70
C LYS A 23 -5.95 11.50 23.65
N ASN A 24 -6.43 11.12 22.46
CA ASN A 24 -5.59 10.53 21.42
C ASN A 24 -5.23 11.57 20.36
N CYS A 25 -3.97 11.56 19.93
CA CYS A 25 -3.47 12.38 18.82
C CYS A 25 -3.24 11.47 17.61
N TYR A 26 -3.91 11.76 16.50
CA TYR A 26 -3.77 11.04 15.23
C TYR A 26 -3.06 11.93 14.21
N GLU A 27 -2.26 11.33 13.34
CA GLU A 27 -1.65 12.02 12.21
C GLU A 27 -2.38 11.63 10.93
N TYR A 28 -2.68 12.61 10.07
CA TYR A 28 -3.35 12.39 8.79
C TYR A 28 -2.82 13.34 7.73
N PHE A 29 -2.98 12.97 6.46
CA PHE A 29 -2.64 13.82 5.32
C PHE A 29 -3.89 14.57 4.86
N SER A 30 -3.87 15.90 5.00
CA SER A 30 -5.00 16.75 4.69
C SER A 30 -5.07 17.05 3.19
N VAL A 31 -6.08 16.47 2.54
CA VAL A 31 -6.37 16.69 1.11
C VAL A 31 -6.67 18.17 0.83
N GLY A 32 -7.30 18.88 1.77
CA GLY A 32 -7.59 20.32 1.63
C GLY A 32 -6.34 21.18 1.55
N VAL A 33 -5.39 20.99 2.47
CA VAL A 33 -4.11 21.71 2.47
C VAL A 33 -3.30 21.41 1.20
N ALA A 34 -3.30 20.14 0.77
CA ALA A 34 -2.66 19.75 -0.49
C ALA A 34 -3.34 20.39 -1.71
N SER A 35 -4.67 20.50 -1.71
CA SER A 35 -5.46 21.18 -2.75
C SER A 35 -5.07 22.65 -2.90
N GLU A 36 -4.98 23.37 -1.77
CA GLU A 36 -4.61 24.79 -1.74
C GLU A 36 -3.20 25.02 -2.27
N LYS A 37 -2.25 24.19 -1.87
CA LYS A 37 -0.85 24.28 -2.34
C LYS A 37 -0.68 23.94 -3.81
N LEU A 38 -1.54 23.07 -4.36
CA LEU A 38 -1.54 22.73 -5.77
C LEU A 38 -2.33 23.74 -6.63
N GLY A 39 -3.15 24.60 -6.01
CA GLY A 39 -4.02 25.54 -6.72
C GLY A 39 -5.12 24.87 -7.54
N ILE A 40 -5.44 23.60 -7.26
CA ILE A 40 -6.45 22.81 -7.97
C ILE A 40 -7.54 22.44 -6.97
N ASP A 41 -8.81 22.61 -7.33
CA ASP A 41 -9.93 22.24 -6.47
C ASP A 41 -10.20 20.72 -6.51
N ILE A 42 -9.59 20.00 -5.56
CA ILE A 42 -9.74 18.56 -5.40
C ILE A 42 -11.17 18.17 -5.01
N LYS A 43 -12.01 19.11 -4.54
CA LYS A 43 -13.42 18.79 -4.22
C LYS A 43 -14.19 18.33 -5.44
N ARG A 44 -13.80 18.77 -6.64
CA ARG A 44 -14.39 18.34 -7.93
C ARG A 44 -14.04 16.91 -8.32
N LEU A 45 -13.00 16.31 -7.73
CA LEU A 45 -12.65 14.93 -8.01
C LEU A 45 -13.72 13.95 -7.47
N PRO A 46 -14.02 12.86 -8.19
CA PRO A 46 -14.80 11.74 -7.67
C PRO A 46 -14.20 11.18 -6.38
N CYS A 47 -15.04 10.61 -5.50
CA CYS A 47 -14.58 10.06 -4.22
C CYS A 47 -13.48 8.99 -4.38
N SER A 48 -13.53 8.16 -5.42
CA SER A 48 -12.49 7.17 -5.72
C SER A 48 -11.12 7.82 -5.95
N LEU A 49 -11.06 8.90 -6.73
CA LEU A 49 -9.81 9.60 -7.01
C LEU A 49 -9.29 10.37 -5.79
N LYS A 50 -10.18 10.85 -4.90
CA LYS A 50 -9.77 11.46 -3.62
C LYS A 50 -9.05 10.45 -2.72
N ILE A 51 -9.50 9.19 -2.69
CA ILE A 51 -8.86 8.11 -1.93
C ILE A 51 -7.47 7.80 -2.52
N LEU A 52 -7.37 7.70 -3.85
CA LEU A 52 -6.08 7.51 -4.52
C LEU A 52 -5.13 8.70 -4.27
N PHE A 53 -5.66 9.92 -4.26
CA PHE A 53 -4.87 11.12 -3.99
C PHE A 53 -4.28 11.11 -2.58
N GLU A 54 -5.09 10.80 -1.55
CA GLU A 54 -4.57 10.61 -0.18
C GLU A 54 -3.52 9.50 -0.13
N ASN A 55 -3.75 8.41 -0.85
CA ASN A 55 -2.80 7.30 -0.90
C ASN A 55 -1.43 7.73 -1.44
N LEU A 56 -1.41 8.55 -2.49
CA LEU A 56 -0.17 9.09 -3.03
C LEU A 56 0.49 10.08 -2.07
N LEU A 57 -0.27 10.95 -1.41
CA LEU A 57 0.27 11.87 -0.40
C LEU A 57 0.96 11.12 0.74
N ARG A 58 0.32 10.06 1.24
CA ARG A 58 0.82 9.28 2.37
C ARG A 58 2.06 8.44 2.04
N ASN A 59 2.19 8.01 0.79
CA ASN A 59 3.27 7.14 0.34
C ASN A 59 4.34 7.86 -0.49
N GLU A 60 4.32 9.20 -0.52
CA GLU A 60 5.33 9.99 -1.22
C GLU A 60 6.72 9.63 -0.68
N ASN A 61 7.62 9.22 -1.57
CA ASN A 61 8.96 8.78 -1.18
C ASN A 61 10.03 9.21 -2.21
N GLY A 62 9.64 9.95 -3.26
CA GLY A 62 10.52 10.47 -4.30
C GLY A 62 11.03 9.43 -5.30
N PHE A 63 10.77 8.14 -5.05
CA PHE A 63 11.18 7.04 -5.92
C PHE A 63 9.97 6.35 -6.56
N SER A 64 9.18 5.66 -5.74
CA SER A 64 7.95 4.96 -6.15
C SER A 64 6.79 5.93 -6.33
N VAL A 65 6.63 6.90 -5.43
CA VAL A 65 5.60 7.93 -5.53
C VAL A 65 6.29 9.28 -5.49
N LYS A 66 6.12 10.04 -6.57
CA LYS A 66 6.71 11.37 -6.74
C LYS A 66 5.65 12.45 -6.70
N ILE A 67 6.08 13.68 -6.43
CA ILE A 67 5.18 14.85 -6.44
C ILE A 67 4.52 15.07 -7.81
N GLU A 68 5.17 14.67 -8.90
CA GLU A 68 4.58 14.75 -10.24
C GLU A 68 3.35 13.85 -10.39
N ASP A 69 3.34 12.68 -9.75
CA ASP A 69 2.22 11.73 -9.80
C ASP A 69 1.00 12.32 -9.08
N ILE A 70 1.24 12.94 -7.92
CA ILE A 70 0.22 13.65 -7.13
C ILE A 70 -0.37 14.82 -7.94
N LYS A 71 0.49 15.62 -8.60
CA LYS A 71 0.07 16.75 -9.45
C LYS A 71 -0.76 16.28 -10.65
N LYS A 72 -0.34 15.22 -11.34
CA LYS A 72 -1.05 14.67 -12.50
C LYS A 72 -2.41 14.12 -12.12
N LEU A 73 -2.53 13.45 -10.96
CA LEU A 73 -3.82 12.99 -10.47
C LEU A 73 -4.75 14.16 -10.13
N ALA A 74 -4.23 15.25 -9.56
CA ALA A 74 -5.02 16.45 -9.29
C ALA A 74 -5.57 17.08 -10.58
N GLN A 75 -4.80 17.09 -11.67
CA GLN A 75 -5.23 17.62 -12.98
C GLN A 75 -6.42 16.85 -13.58
N CYS A 76 -6.69 15.61 -13.13
CA CYS A 76 -7.88 14.87 -13.51
C CYS A 76 -9.21 15.54 -13.09
N ALA A 77 -9.15 16.57 -12.24
CA ALA A 77 -10.32 17.36 -11.85
C ALA A 77 -10.92 18.16 -13.02
N ASP A 78 -10.08 18.58 -13.97
CA ASP A 78 -10.48 19.45 -15.08
C ASP A 78 -10.52 18.72 -16.42
N LYS A 79 -9.64 17.75 -16.64
CA LYS A 79 -9.53 17.01 -17.90
C LYS A 79 -9.13 15.57 -17.66
N TYR A 80 -9.51 14.67 -18.56
CA TYR A 80 -8.97 13.32 -18.56
C TYR A 80 -7.45 13.35 -18.81
N VAL A 81 -6.69 12.63 -17.99
CA VAL A 81 -5.24 12.46 -18.13
C VAL A 81 -4.94 10.97 -18.14
N SER A 82 -4.33 10.49 -19.23
CA SER A 82 -3.82 9.12 -19.30
C SER A 82 -2.44 9.09 -18.66
N TYR A 83 -2.36 8.63 -17.41
CA TYR A 83 -1.11 8.54 -16.66
C TYR A 83 -1.15 7.37 -15.67
N GLU A 84 -0.03 6.67 -15.54
CA GLU A 84 0.14 5.57 -14.60
C GLU A 84 0.53 6.11 -13.23
N ILE A 85 -0.12 5.59 -12.18
CA ILE A 85 0.16 5.97 -10.80
C ILE A 85 0.44 4.72 -9.98
N ASN A 86 1.29 4.87 -8.96
CA ASN A 86 1.51 3.82 -7.98
C ASN A 86 0.44 3.86 -6.89
N PHE A 87 -0.24 2.74 -6.67
CA PHE A 87 -1.22 2.60 -5.61
C PHE A 87 -0.74 1.58 -4.58
N THR A 88 -0.70 2.00 -3.32
CA THR A 88 -0.27 1.14 -2.20
C THR A 88 -1.47 0.82 -1.30
N PRO A 89 -2.12 -0.35 -1.47
CA PRO A 89 -3.29 -0.70 -0.67
C PRO A 89 -2.96 -0.80 0.82
N ALA A 90 -3.94 -0.52 1.68
CA ALA A 90 -3.75 -0.57 3.14
C ALA A 90 -3.71 -2.00 3.71
N ARG A 91 -4.36 -2.95 3.03
CA ARG A 91 -4.40 -4.38 3.37
C ARG A 91 -4.71 -5.19 2.13
N VAL A 92 -4.36 -6.48 2.16
CA VAL A 92 -4.72 -7.44 1.11
C VAL A 92 -5.70 -8.45 1.70
N LEU A 93 -6.82 -8.66 1.02
CA LEU A 93 -7.74 -9.76 1.33
C LEU A 93 -7.53 -10.83 0.26
N MET A 94 -7.17 -12.04 0.70
CA MET A 94 -6.94 -13.18 -0.18
C MET A 94 -7.98 -14.26 0.08
N GLN A 95 -8.34 -14.96 -0.99
CA GLN A 95 -9.16 -16.17 -0.91
C GLN A 95 -8.27 -17.41 -0.93
N ASP A 96 -8.69 -18.51 -0.33
CA ASP A 96 -7.96 -19.79 -0.28
C ASP A 96 -7.23 -20.22 -1.57
N PHE A 97 -7.90 -20.24 -2.73
CA PHE A 97 -7.25 -20.65 -3.99
C PHE A 97 -6.10 -19.76 -4.46
N THR A 98 -6.12 -18.47 -4.09
CA THR A 98 -5.05 -17.52 -4.45
C THR A 98 -4.06 -17.31 -3.30
N GLY A 99 -4.48 -17.59 -2.07
CA GLY A 99 -3.66 -17.49 -0.86
C GLY A 99 -2.58 -18.56 -0.77
N VAL A 100 -2.93 -19.82 -1.05
CA VAL A 100 -1.99 -20.94 -1.00
C VAL A 100 -0.77 -20.74 -1.91
N PRO A 101 -0.92 -20.48 -3.22
CA PRO A 101 0.25 -20.26 -4.08
C PRO A 101 1.09 -19.06 -3.63
N ALA A 102 0.48 -17.98 -3.15
CA ALA A 102 1.24 -16.83 -2.64
C ALA A 102 2.06 -17.15 -1.38
N VAL A 103 1.54 -18.00 -0.49
CA VAL A 103 2.29 -18.48 0.69
C VAL A 103 3.45 -19.38 0.26
N VAL A 104 3.24 -20.25 -0.74
CA VAL A 104 4.29 -21.08 -1.33
C VAL A 104 5.38 -20.20 -1.95
N ASP A 105 5.02 -19.15 -2.69
CA ASP A 105 5.99 -18.21 -3.26
C ASP A 105 6.80 -17.48 -2.18
N LEU A 106 6.15 -17.07 -1.08
CA LEU A 106 6.85 -16.49 0.08
C LEU A 106 7.84 -17.48 0.71
N ALA A 107 7.46 -18.76 0.83
CA ALA A 107 8.35 -19.80 1.33
C ALA A 107 9.54 -20.02 0.39
N ALA A 108 9.30 -20.11 -0.92
CA ALA A 108 10.36 -20.26 -1.93
C ALA A 108 11.34 -19.07 -1.94
N MET A 109 10.84 -17.84 -1.81
CA MET A 109 11.69 -16.66 -1.68
C MET A 109 12.53 -16.67 -0.38
N ARG A 110 11.97 -17.17 0.72
CA ARG A 110 12.71 -17.33 1.99
C ARG A 110 13.83 -18.36 1.86
N ASP A 111 13.55 -19.50 1.24
CA ASP A 111 14.55 -20.54 1.00
C ASP A 111 15.67 -20.03 0.11
N TYR A 112 15.34 -19.33 -0.98
CA TYR A 112 16.33 -18.70 -1.86
C TYR A 112 17.23 -17.70 -1.10
N VAL A 113 16.64 -16.84 -0.26
CA VAL A 113 17.42 -15.89 0.54
C VAL A 113 18.34 -16.62 1.52
N LYS A 114 17.87 -17.71 2.14
CA LYS A 114 18.66 -18.55 3.05
C LYS A 114 19.84 -19.20 2.36
N GLU A 115 19.62 -19.81 1.19
CA GLU A 115 20.66 -20.47 0.38
C GLU A 115 21.75 -19.48 -0.05
N ASN A 116 21.38 -18.21 -0.26
CA ASN A 116 22.31 -17.14 -0.62
C ASN A 116 22.90 -16.40 0.59
N GLY A 117 22.78 -16.95 1.81
CA GLY A 117 23.37 -16.40 3.03
C GLY A 117 22.72 -15.11 3.54
N GLY A 118 21.53 -14.75 3.04
CA GLY A 118 20.73 -13.64 3.54
C GLY A 118 19.84 -14.05 4.70
N ASN A 119 19.23 -13.07 5.37
CA ASN A 119 18.26 -13.32 6.44
C ASN A 119 16.86 -13.55 5.84
N PRO A 120 16.26 -14.76 5.92
CA PRO A 120 14.94 -15.04 5.35
C PRO A 120 13.81 -14.22 5.97
N ALA A 121 13.98 -13.75 7.22
CA ALA A 121 12.99 -12.95 7.91
C ALA A 121 12.74 -11.57 7.28
N ILE A 122 13.56 -11.15 6.31
CA ILE A 122 13.27 -9.94 5.52
C ILE A 122 12.10 -10.14 4.54
N ILE A 123 11.82 -11.40 4.18
CA ILE A 123 10.73 -11.76 3.27
C ILE A 123 9.46 -11.94 4.10
N ASN A 124 8.76 -10.84 4.28
CA ASN A 124 7.47 -10.75 4.96
C ASN A 124 6.54 -9.77 4.25
N PRO A 125 5.21 -9.99 4.28
CA PRO A 125 4.25 -9.02 3.78
C PRO A 125 4.42 -7.66 4.47
N LYS A 126 4.49 -6.58 3.69
CA LYS A 126 4.64 -5.21 4.22
C LYS A 126 3.32 -4.59 4.70
N VAL A 127 2.19 -5.15 4.24
CA VAL A 127 0.84 -4.73 4.61
C VAL A 127 0.11 -5.92 5.23
N PRO A 128 -0.86 -5.69 6.13
CA PRO A 128 -1.68 -6.76 6.67
C PRO A 128 -2.35 -7.57 5.56
N VAL A 129 -2.30 -8.90 5.70
CA VAL A 129 -2.93 -9.84 4.78
C VAL A 129 -3.91 -10.69 5.56
N ASP A 130 -5.15 -10.71 5.12
CA ASP A 130 -6.21 -11.56 5.67
C ASP A 130 -6.54 -12.64 4.64
N LEU A 131 -6.40 -13.91 5.05
CA LEU A 131 -6.77 -15.06 4.22
C LEU A 131 -8.14 -15.56 4.65
N VAL A 132 -9.10 -15.56 3.72
CA VAL A 132 -10.44 -16.08 3.93
C VAL A 132 -10.53 -17.47 3.28
N ILE A 133 -10.92 -18.45 4.08
CA ILE A 133 -11.16 -19.82 3.64
C ILE A 133 -12.66 -20.04 3.62
N ASP A 134 -13.24 -19.96 2.43
CA ASP A 134 -14.68 -20.05 2.21
C ASP A 134 -15.10 -21.28 1.39
N HIS A 135 -14.20 -21.92 0.62
CA HIS A 135 -14.55 -23.06 -0.26
C HIS A 135 -14.49 -24.41 0.49
N SER A 136 -15.09 -24.46 1.67
CA SER A 136 -14.92 -25.53 2.65
C SER A 136 -16.00 -26.63 2.57
N ARG A 137 -15.66 -27.76 1.93
CA ARG A 137 -16.16 -29.10 2.34
C ARG A 137 -15.15 -30.25 2.23
N LEU A 138 -14.12 -30.15 1.38
CA LEU A 138 -13.03 -31.14 1.31
C LEU A 138 -11.63 -30.51 1.30
N TYR A 139 -11.45 -29.40 0.57
CA TYR A 139 -10.14 -28.76 0.37
C TYR A 139 -9.74 -27.79 1.49
N GLY A 140 -10.70 -27.18 2.18
CA GLY A 140 -10.41 -26.24 3.28
C GLY A 140 -9.57 -26.85 4.40
N MET A 141 -9.77 -28.14 4.72
CA MET A 141 -8.99 -28.83 5.75
C MET A 141 -7.54 -29.12 5.30
N MET A 142 -7.32 -29.36 4.02
CA MET A 142 -5.98 -29.58 3.45
C MET A 142 -5.19 -28.26 3.38
N VAL A 143 -5.87 -27.16 3.06
CA VAL A 143 -5.28 -25.81 3.05
C VAL A 143 -4.87 -25.35 4.46
N ILE A 144 -5.75 -25.56 5.45
CA ILE A 144 -5.44 -25.24 6.86
C ILE A 144 -4.26 -26.06 7.36
N TRP A 145 -4.23 -27.37 7.04
CA TRP A 145 -3.12 -28.22 7.46
C TRP A 145 -1.80 -27.78 6.84
N PHE A 146 -1.78 -27.43 5.55
CA PHE A 146 -0.60 -26.96 4.83
C PHE A 146 -0.07 -25.62 5.37
N ILE A 147 -0.96 -24.68 5.72
CA ILE A 147 -0.57 -23.40 6.32
C ILE A 147 -0.03 -23.57 7.74
N LEU A 148 -0.59 -24.49 8.54
CA LEU A 148 -0.13 -24.73 9.92
C LEU A 148 1.18 -25.53 10.01
N THR A 149 1.63 -26.16 8.93
CA THR A 149 2.89 -26.93 8.89
C THR A 149 4.07 -26.17 8.29
N LEU A 150 3.84 -24.96 7.75
CA LEU A 150 4.87 -24.02 7.28
C LEU A 150 5.21 -22.97 8.34
#